data_AF-A0A853PS02-F1
#
_entry.id   AF-A0A853PS02-F1
#
_cell.length_a   1.000
_cell.length_b   1.000
_cell.length_c   1.000
_cell.angle_alpha   90.00
_cell.angle_beta   90.00
_cell.angle_gamma   90.00
#
_symmetry.space_group_name_H-M   'P 1'
#
loop_
_entity.id
_entity.type
_entity.pdbx_description
1 polymer ?
#
loop_
_entity_poly.entity_id
_entity_poly.type
_entity_poly.pdbx_seq_one_letter_code
_entity_poly.pdbx_strand_id
1 'polypeptide(L)'
;MFHLDGTVERLVENNEDARVDPWEVTNGAKGYNTISRHIVYVGGVAADGKTPKDTRTPGQLKALEDYVKDFHRRFPRVRIIGHNEIAAKACPSFDVQAWLRNIGINQ
;
A
#
# COMPACT_ATOMS: atom_id res chain seq x y z
N MET A 1 -5.35 -0.66 -6.60
CA MET A 1 -4.22 -0.16 -7.40
C MET A 1 -4.40 1.33 -7.57
N PHE A 2 -3.34 2.10 -7.34
CA PHE A 2 -3.31 3.54 -7.59
C PHE A 2 -2.67 3.78 -8.96
N HIS A 3 -3.45 4.21 -9.94
CA HIS A 3 -2.97 4.52 -11.29
C HIS A 3 -2.20 5.85 -11.30
N LEU A 4 -1.43 6.09 -12.37
CA LEU A 4 -0.56 7.28 -12.48
C LEU A 4 -1.33 8.61 -12.40
N ASP A 5 -2.60 8.63 -12.80
CA ASP A 5 -3.48 9.79 -12.74
C ASP A 5 -4.15 9.99 -11.36
N GLY A 6 -3.92 9.08 -10.41
CA GLY A 6 -4.52 9.11 -9.08
C GLY A 6 -5.85 8.37 -8.95
N THR A 7 -6.39 7.80 -10.03
CA THR A 7 -7.56 6.92 -9.94
C THR A 7 -7.24 5.65 -9.14
N VAL A 8 -8.24 5.12 -8.45
CA VAL A 8 -8.09 3.95 -7.57
C VAL A 8 -8.96 2.81 -8.08
N GLU A 9 -8.33 1.71 -8.46
CA GLU A 9 -8.99 0.48 -8.89
C GLU A 9 -8.96 -0.57 -7.79
N ARG A 10 -10.11 -1.21 -7.51
CA ARG A 10 -10.19 -2.37 -6.63
C ARG A 10 -10.06 -3.64 -7.46
N LEU A 11 -8.86 -4.23 -7.44
CA LEU A 11 -8.55 -5.44 -8.22
C LEU A 11 -9.26 -6.70 -7.74
N VAL A 12 -9.55 -6.78 -6.44
CA VAL A 12 -10.29 -7.87 -5.81
C VAL A 12 -11.36 -7.25 -4.94
N GLU A 13 -12.60 -7.67 -5.14
CA GLU A 13 -13.73 -7.24 -4.34
C GLU A 13 -13.46 -7.50 -2.85
N ASN A 14 -13.99 -6.61 -2.00
CA ASN A 14 -13.87 -6.74 -0.57
C ASN A 14 -14.92 -5.88 0.12
N ASN A 15 -15.28 -6.26 1.35
CA ASN A 15 -16.29 -5.58 2.17
C ASN A 15 -15.70 -4.48 3.08
N GLU A 16 -14.36 -4.34 3.08
CA GLU A 16 -13.60 -3.38 3.87
C GLU A 16 -13.80 -3.48 5.38
N ASP A 17 -14.03 -4.67 5.91
CA ASP A 17 -14.05 -4.90 7.35
C ASP A 17 -12.64 -5.22 7.91
N ALA A 18 -12.57 -5.55 9.20
CA ALA A 18 -11.32 -5.82 9.91
C ALA A 18 -10.78 -7.26 9.70
N ARG A 19 -11.46 -8.08 8.90
CA ARG A 19 -11.12 -9.47 8.60
C ARG A 19 -10.78 -9.57 7.11
N VAL A 20 -10.06 -10.63 6.77
CA VAL A 20 -9.85 -11.01 5.37
C VAL A 20 -10.61 -12.29 5.19
N ASP A 21 -11.77 -12.20 4.54
CA ASP A 21 -12.55 -13.38 4.21
C ASP A 21 -11.85 -14.21 3.12
N PRO A 22 -12.13 -15.53 3.02
CA PRO A 22 -11.49 -16.38 2.03
C PRO A 22 -11.60 -15.88 0.57
N TRP A 23 -12.69 -15.16 0.24
CA TRP A 23 -12.93 -14.60 -1.09
C TRP A 23 -12.20 -13.25 -1.32
N GLU A 24 -11.66 -12.63 -0.27
CA GLU A 24 -10.89 -11.38 -0.32
C GLU A 24 -9.37 -11.62 -0.38
N VAL A 25 -8.93 -12.88 -0.24
CA VAL A 25 -7.51 -13.22 -0.16
C VAL A 25 -6.79 -12.79 -1.43
N THR A 26 -5.70 -12.05 -1.24
CA THR A 26 -4.83 -11.55 -2.31
C THR A 26 -3.40 -12.02 -2.08
N ASN A 27 -2.64 -12.15 -3.18
CA ASN A 27 -1.26 -12.67 -3.15
C ASN A 27 -0.21 -11.54 -3.18
N GLY A 28 -0.30 -10.59 -2.25
CA GLY A 28 0.59 -9.43 -2.22
C GLY A 28 1.92 -9.66 -1.48
N ALA A 29 1.91 -10.42 -0.38
CA ALA A 29 3.10 -10.70 0.43
C ALA A 29 3.04 -12.10 1.06
N LYS A 30 4.01 -12.96 0.70
CA LYS A 30 4.06 -14.34 1.19
C LYS A 30 4.07 -14.37 2.72
N GLY A 31 3.15 -15.14 3.32
CA GLY A 31 2.96 -15.24 4.77
C GLY A 31 1.96 -14.24 5.36
N TYR A 32 1.49 -13.26 4.57
CA TYR A 32 0.58 -12.20 5.00
C TYR A 32 -0.75 -12.16 4.23
N ASN A 33 -0.87 -12.97 3.17
CA ASN A 33 -2.01 -13.00 2.24
C ASN A 33 -3.40 -13.09 2.90
N THR A 34 -3.52 -13.84 4.02
CA THR A 34 -4.81 -14.10 4.69
C THR A 34 -5.09 -13.18 5.87
N ILE A 35 -4.20 -12.23 6.16
CA ILE A 35 -4.32 -11.35 7.34
C ILE A 35 -4.12 -9.88 6.98
N SER A 36 -3.84 -9.58 5.72
CA SER A 36 -3.46 -8.23 5.27
C SER A 36 -4.29 -7.77 4.09
N ARG A 37 -4.58 -6.48 4.08
CA ARG A 37 -5.03 -5.77 2.90
C ARG A 37 -3.82 -5.30 2.11
N HIS A 38 -3.72 -5.73 0.85
CA HIS A 38 -2.64 -5.32 -0.04
C HIS A 38 -3.07 -4.16 -0.92
N ILE A 39 -2.25 -3.12 -0.95
CA ILE A 39 -2.40 -2.00 -1.88
C ILE A 39 -1.12 -1.81 -2.69
N VAL A 40 -1.26 -1.27 -3.89
CA VAL A 40 -0.15 -1.10 -4.83
C VAL A 40 -0.35 0.17 -5.64
N TYR A 41 0.72 0.89 -5.94
CA TYR A 41 0.74 1.97 -6.92
C TYR A 41 1.51 1.53 -8.17
N VAL A 42 1.11 2.03 -9.34
CA VAL A 42 1.81 1.75 -10.60
C VAL A 42 3.13 2.53 -10.63
N GLY A 43 4.25 1.82 -10.85
CA GLY A 43 5.60 2.38 -10.86
C GLY A 43 6.51 1.64 -9.87
N GLY A 44 7.48 2.37 -9.32
CA GLY A 44 8.41 1.89 -8.30
C GLY A 44 9.83 1.58 -8.78
N VAL A 45 10.13 1.87 -10.05
CA VAL A 45 11.46 1.70 -10.67
C VAL A 45 11.82 2.90 -11.55
N ALA A 46 13.10 3.13 -11.76
CA ALA A 46 13.62 4.14 -12.68
C ALA A 46 13.34 3.77 -14.15
N ALA A 47 13.73 4.64 -15.08
CA ALA A 47 13.51 4.45 -16.52
C ALA A 47 14.19 3.19 -17.10
N ASP A 48 15.17 2.62 -16.38
CA ASP A 48 15.82 1.35 -16.72
C ASP A 48 14.94 0.12 -16.43
N GLY A 49 13.78 0.30 -15.79
CA GLY A 49 12.85 -0.75 -15.40
C GLY A 49 13.34 -1.66 -14.27
N LYS A 50 14.47 -1.34 -13.64
CA LYS A 50 15.15 -2.23 -12.67
C LYS A 50 15.50 -1.55 -11.37
N THR A 51 16.03 -0.33 -11.42
CA THR A 51 16.53 0.37 -10.24
C THR A 51 15.34 0.85 -9.40
N PRO A 52 15.19 0.40 -8.14
CA PRO A 52 14.08 0.83 -7.29
C PRO A 52 14.08 2.34 -7.10
N LYS A 53 12.92 2.97 -7.29
CA LYS A 53 12.77 4.42 -7.15
C LYS A 53 11.33 4.77 -6.77
N ASP A 54 11.16 5.62 -5.76
CA ASP A 54 9.86 6.25 -5.51
C ASP A 54 9.49 7.12 -6.71
N THR A 55 8.42 6.73 -7.38
CA THR A 55 7.93 7.36 -8.61
C THR A 55 6.47 7.72 -8.49
N ARG A 56 5.94 7.79 -7.26
CA ARG A 56 4.56 8.19 -7.01
C ARG A 56 4.31 9.58 -7.58
N THR A 57 3.30 9.68 -8.42
CA THR A 57 2.84 10.96 -8.97
C THR A 57 2.09 11.76 -7.89
N PRO A 58 1.88 13.08 -8.08
CA PRO A 58 1.05 13.86 -7.17
C PRO A 58 -0.37 13.28 -6.97
N GLY A 59 -0.98 12.76 -8.04
CA GLY A 59 -2.28 12.09 -7.98
C GLY A 59 -2.23 10.82 -7.11
N GLN A 60 -1.21 9.99 -7.30
CA GLN A 60 -1.01 8.80 -6.48
C GLN A 60 -0.73 9.15 -5.01
N LEU A 61 0.09 10.17 -4.73
CA LEU A 61 0.38 10.61 -3.37
C LEU A 61 -0.90 11.03 -2.64
N LYS A 62 -1.75 11.84 -3.28
CA LYS A 62 -3.03 12.27 -2.71
C LYS A 62 -3.96 11.07 -2.45
N ALA A 63 -4.14 10.21 -3.45
CA ALA A 63 -5.04 9.07 -3.34
C ALA A 63 -4.57 8.03 -2.31
N LEU A 64 -3.26 7.76 -2.24
CA LEU A 64 -2.66 6.90 -1.21
C LEU A 64 -2.86 7.48 0.18
N GLU A 65 -2.59 8.77 0.36
CA GLU A 65 -2.77 9.44 1.64
C GLU A 65 -4.23 9.38 2.11
N ASP A 66 -5.19 9.70 1.22
CA ASP A 66 -6.61 9.65 1.53
C ASP A 66 -7.06 8.23 1.92
N TYR A 67 -6.66 7.24 1.13
CA TYR A 67 -6.99 5.84 1.39
C TYR A 67 -6.42 5.36 2.73
N VAL A 68 -5.12 5.61 2.97
CA VAL A 68 -4.44 5.15 4.17
C VAL A 68 -4.97 5.85 5.42
N LYS A 69 -5.27 7.16 5.35
CA LYS A 69 -5.92 7.90 6.44
C LYS A 69 -7.32 7.37 6.74
N ASP A 70 -8.15 7.17 5.73
CA ASP A 70 -9.51 6.64 5.94
C ASP A 70 -9.47 5.23 6.56
N PHE A 71 -8.62 4.36 6.01
CA PHE A 71 -8.48 2.99 6.50
C PHE A 71 -7.96 2.97 7.94
N HIS A 72 -6.93 3.76 8.27
CA HIS A 72 -6.40 3.84 9.62
C HIS A 72 -7.40 4.44 10.61
N ARG A 73 -8.20 5.44 10.20
CA ARG A 73 -9.28 6.00 11.01
C ARG A 73 -10.32 4.94 11.39
N ARG A 74 -10.67 4.04 10.45
CA ARG A 74 -11.61 2.93 10.68
C ARG A 74 -10.99 1.80 11.50
N PHE A 75 -9.70 1.55 11.32
CA PHE A 75 -8.96 0.44 11.92
C PHE A 75 -7.66 0.91 12.57
N PRO A 76 -7.72 1.66 13.69
CA PRO A 76 -6.57 2.35 14.27
C PRO A 76 -5.48 1.41 14.81
N ARG A 77 -5.79 0.12 15.00
CA ARG A 77 -4.83 -0.89 15.47
C ARG A 77 -4.11 -1.63 14.34
N VAL A 78 -4.52 -1.44 13.08
CA VAL A 78 -3.87 -2.10 11.94
C VAL A 78 -2.48 -1.51 11.73
N ARG A 79 -1.48 -2.39 11.60
CA ARG A 79 -0.13 -2.02 11.21
C ARG A 79 -0.07 -1.73 9.72
N ILE A 80 0.50 -0.58 9.36
CA ILE A 80 0.77 -0.22 7.97
C ILE A 80 2.27 -0.34 7.74
N ILE A 81 2.66 -1.21 6.81
CA ILE A 81 4.05 -1.58 6.54
C ILE A 81 4.32 -1.64 5.03
N GLY A 82 5.58 -1.45 4.65
CA GLY A 82 6.10 -1.78 3.33
C GLY A 82 6.41 -3.27 3.20
N HIS A 83 6.35 -3.80 1.98
CA HIS A 83 6.73 -5.19 1.71
C HIS A 83 8.24 -5.44 2.02
N ASN A 84 9.08 -4.42 1.89
CA ASN A 84 10.49 -4.42 2.24
C ASN A 84 10.76 -4.58 3.75
N GLU A 85 9.77 -4.32 4.62
CA GLU A 85 9.90 -4.49 6.07
C GLU A 85 9.72 -5.96 6.49
N ILE A 86 9.18 -6.80 5.60
CA ILE A 86 8.87 -8.22 5.87
C ILE A 86 9.47 -9.19 4.84
N ALA A 87 10.17 -8.67 3.83
CA ALA A 87 10.84 -9.45 2.80
C ALA A 87 12.08 -8.73 2.26
N ALA A 88 13.09 -9.50 1.80
CA ALA A 88 14.29 -8.97 1.17
C ALA A 88 14.01 -8.44 -0.25
N LYS A 89 13.27 -7.35 -0.35
CA LYS A 89 12.79 -6.72 -1.59
C LYS A 89 12.82 -5.20 -1.44
N ALA A 90 12.83 -4.47 -2.55
CA ALA A 90 12.79 -3.01 -2.51
C ALA A 90 11.38 -2.42 -2.41
N CYS A 91 10.34 -3.17 -2.80
CA CYS A 91 8.93 -2.74 -2.79
C CYS A 91 8.52 -2.25 -1.38
N PRO A 92 7.91 -1.07 -1.21
CA PRO A 92 7.28 -0.23 -2.24
C PRO A 92 8.19 0.84 -2.85
N SER A 93 9.51 0.70 -2.72
CA SER A 93 10.55 1.61 -3.24
C SER A 93 10.59 2.98 -2.55
N PHE A 94 10.01 3.08 -1.36
CA PHE A 94 10.12 4.22 -0.44
C PHE A 94 10.02 3.75 1.02
N ASP A 95 10.38 4.62 1.95
CA ASP A 95 10.25 4.38 3.40
C ASP A 95 8.80 4.64 3.84
N VAL A 96 8.06 3.56 4.10
CA VAL A 96 6.65 3.63 4.54
C VAL A 96 6.52 4.30 5.90
N GLN A 97 7.39 3.99 6.87
CA GLN A 97 7.28 4.52 8.22
C GLN A 97 7.58 6.03 8.25
N ALA A 98 8.57 6.50 7.49
CA ALA A 98 8.82 7.93 7.31
C ALA A 98 7.65 8.64 6.63
N TRP A 99 7.07 8.03 5.59
CA TRP A 99 5.90 8.59 4.92
C TRP A 99 4.67 8.67 5.83
N LEU A 100 4.38 7.65 6.64
CA LEU A 100 3.28 7.64 7.61
C LEU A 100 3.38 8.81 8.60
N ARG A 101 4.58 9.05 9.16
CA ARG A 101 4.83 10.20 10.04
C ARG A 101 4.55 11.53 9.34
N ASN A 102 4.97 11.68 8.09
CA ASN A 102 4.74 12.89 7.31
C ASN A 102 3.25 13.18 7.06
N ILE A 103 2.42 12.14 6.96
CA ILE A 103 0.97 12.30 6.79
C ILE A 103 0.20 12.29 8.12
N GLY A 104 0.89 12.28 9.27
CA GLY A 104 0.31 12.40 10.60
C GLY A 104 -0.15 11.07 11.24
N ILE A 105 0.32 9.94 10.73
CA ILE A 105 0.08 8.61 11.32
C ILE A 105 1.34 8.17 12.07
N ASN A 106 1.26 8.11 13.40
CA ASN A 106 2.37 7.73 14.26
C ASN A 106 2.16 6.31 14.79
N GLN A 107 2.91 5.37 14.21
CA GLN A 107 2.95 3.96 14.62
C GLN A 107 4.37 3.41 14.47
#